data_AF-A0A9W5AGR9-F1
#
_entry.id   AF-A0A9W5AGR9-F1
#
_cell.length_a   1.000
_cell.length_b   1.000
_cell.length_c   1.000
_cell.angle_alpha   90.00
_cell.angle_beta   90.00
_cell.angle_gamma   90.00
#
_symmetry.space_group_name_H-M   'P 1'
#
loop_
_entity.id
_entity.type
_entity.pdbx_description
1 polymer ?
#
loop_
_entity_poly.entity_id
_entity_poly.type
_entity_poly.pdbx_seq_one_letter_code
_entity_poly.pdbx_strand_id
1 'polypeptide(L)' 'MIIEVFQHADREWTFRRIDLMGVQEHDGRYATQEEAVAAAAATYPGVAATVITGEAGT' A
#
# COMPACT_ATOMS: atom_id res chain seq x y z
N MET A 1 -1.54 13.79 0.19
CA MET A 1 -1.96 12.43 -0.21
C MET A 1 -0.82 11.50 0.12
N ILE A 2 -1.11 10.39 0.79
CA ILE A 2 -0.13 9.40 1.23
C ILE A 2 -0.54 8.06 0.61
N ILE A 3 0.44 7.28 0.14
CA ILE A 3 0.21 5.90 -0.31
C ILE A 3 0.93 4.98 0.67
N GLU A 4 0.19 4.07 1.29
CA GLU A 4 0.74 3.08 2.20
C GLU A 4 0.63 1.69 1.57
N VAL A 5 1.74 0.96 1.51
CA VAL A 5 1.82 -0.43 1.07
C VAL A 5 1.92 -1.30 2.31
N PHE A 6 1.06 -2.30 2.45
CA PHE A 6 1.01 -3.14 3.65
C PHE A 6 0.64 -4.58 3.29
N GLN A 7 0.95 -5.50 4.21
CA GLN A 7 0.61 -6.90 4.10
C GLN A 7 -0.71 -7.19 4.83
N HIS A 8 -1.61 -7.93 4.19
CA HIS A 8 -2.81 -8.50 4.80
C HIS A 8 -2.46 -9.73 5.66
N ALA A 9 -3.40 -10.12 6.52
CA ALA A 9 -3.29 -11.35 7.32
C ALA A 9 -3.09 -12.60 6.45
N ASP A 10 -3.63 -12.59 5.23
CA ASP A 10 -3.50 -13.64 4.21
C ASP A 10 -2.11 -13.69 3.53
N ARG A 11 -1.15 -12.90 4.01
CA ARG A 11 0.22 -12.74 3.48
C ARG A 11 0.32 -12.05 2.12
N GLU A 12 -0.81 -11.66 1.54
CA GLU A 12 -0.87 -10.85 0.33
C GLU A 12 -0.58 -9.39 0.63
N TRP A 13 0.03 -8.69 -0.32
CA TRP A 13 0.35 -7.28 -0.23
C TRP A 13 -0.68 -6.46 -1.00
N THR A 14 -0.98 -5.27 -0.50
CA THR A 14 -1.80 -4.28 -1.19
C THR A 14 -1.32 -2.88 -0.84
N PHE A 15 -1.99 -1.85 -1.35
CA PHE A 15 -1.76 -0.48 -0.95
C PHE A 15 -3.07 0.29 -0.79
N ARG A 16 -3.04 1.33 0.04
CA ARG A 16 -4.16 2.26 0.21
C ARG A 16 -3.71 3.70 0.04
N ARG A 17 -4.61 4.51 -0.50
CA ARG A 17 -4.47 5.95 -0.63
C ARG A 17 -5.16 6.63 0.54
N ILE A 18 -4.48 7.57 1.16
CA ILE A 18 -5.02 8.43 2.21
C ILE A 18 -4.97 9.88 1.73
N ASP A 19 -6.14 10.49 1.64
CA ASP A 19 -6.30 11.88 1.27
C ASP A 19 -7.49 12.52 2.02
N LEU A 20 -7.86 13.75 1.63
CA LEU A 20 -8.95 14.49 2.27
C LEU A 20 -10.31 13.80 2.13
N MET A 21 -10.49 12.94 1.12
CA MET A 21 -11.70 12.14 0.92
C MET A 21 -11.73 10.87 1.80
N GLY A 22 -10.66 10.59 2.55
CA GLY A 22 -10.54 9.43 3.41
C GLY A 22 -9.54 8.39 2.89
N VAL A 23 -9.75 7.15 3.31
CA VAL A 23 -8.89 6.01 2.98
C VAL A 23 -9.55 5.19 1.87
N GLN A 24 -8.82 4.93 0.79
CA GLN A 24 -9.25 4.07 -0.30
C GLN A 24 -8.20 2.98 -0.52
N GLU A 25 -8.56 1.76 -0.20
CA GLU A 25 -7.74 0.58 -0.49
C GLU A 25 -7.80 0.25 -1.99
N HIS A 26 -6.67 -0.20 -2.52
CA HIS A 26 -6.60 -0.71 -3.87
C HIS A 26 -7.08 -2.15 -3.91
N ASP A 27 -7.88 -2.49 -4.91
CA ASP A 27 -8.44 -3.83 -5.07
C ASP A 27 -7.36 -4.90 -5.40
N GLY A 28 -6.21 -4.45 -5.91
CA GLY A 28 -5.08 -5.31 -6.25
C GLY A 28 -4.48 -6.01 -5.03
N ARG A 29 -4.32 -7.34 -5.15
CA ARG A 29 -3.56 -8.20 -4.24
C ARG A 29 -2.31 -8.68 -4.95
N TYR A 30 -1.16 -8.61 -4.26
CA TYR A 30 0.14 -8.95 -4.81
C TYR A 30 0.84 -9.97 -3.92
N ALA A 31 1.62 -10.86 -4.53
CA ALA A 31 2.35 -11.88 -3.78
C ALA A 31 3.52 -11.28 -3.00
N THR A 32 4.12 -10.21 -3.51
CA THR A 32 5.30 -9.58 -2.92
C THR A 32 5.10 -8.08 -2.65
N GLN A 33 5.87 -7.57 -1.69
CA GLN A 33 5.93 -6.14 -1.37
C GLN A 33 6.37 -5.32 -2.59
N GLU A 34 7.37 -5.79 -3.34
CA GLU A 34 7.93 -5.09 -4.49
C GLU A 34 6.89 -4.91 -5.60
N GLU A 35 6.08 -5.93 -5.87
CA GLU A 35 4.97 -5.85 -6.81
C GLU A 35 3.92 -4.81 -6.38
N ALA A 36 3.57 -4.79 -5.09
CA ALA A 36 2.63 -3.81 -4.57
C ALA A 36 3.17 -2.37 -4.62
N VAL A 37 4.47 -2.18 -4.35
CA VAL A 37 5.14 -0.87 -4.50
C VAL A 37 5.19 -0.43 -5.96
N ALA A 38 5.54 -1.33 -6.88
CA ALA A 38 5.57 -1.04 -8.31
C ALA A 38 4.18 -0.67 -8.84
N ALA A 39 3.14 -1.41 -8.42
CA ALA A 39 1.77 -1.10 -8.77
C ALA A 39 1.29 0.23 -8.18
N ALA A 40 1.65 0.54 -6.94
CA ALA A 40 1.38 1.83 -6.31
C ALA A 40 2.03 2.99 -7.09
N ALA A 41 3.30 2.83 -7.49
CA ALA A 41 4.03 3.82 -8.28
C ALA A 41 3.45 4.01 -9.69
N ALA A 42 2.97 2.93 -10.31
CA ALA A 42 2.29 2.99 -11.61
C ALA A 42 0.92 3.67 -11.50
N THR A 43 0.17 3.44 -10.42
CA THR A 43 -1.16 4.01 -10.18
C THR A 43 -1.07 5.49 -9.79
N TYR A 44 -0.08 5.84 -8.98
CA TYR A 44 0.12 7.19 -8.44
C TYR A 44 1.53 7.71 -8.79
N PRO A 45 1.78 8.06 -10.06
CA PRO A 45 3.09 8.54 -10.48
C PRO A 45 3.47 9.83 -9.75
N GLY A 46 4.72 9.89 -9.28
CA GLY A 46 5.26 11.05 -8.55
C GLY A 46 4.93 11.09 -7.05
N VAL A 47 4.26 10.06 -6.53
CA VAL A 47 3.95 9.95 -5.10
C VAL A 47 4.75 8.80 -4.50
N ALA A 48 5.54 9.10 -3.47
CA ALA A 48 6.30 8.08 -2.77
C ALA A 48 5.35 7.18 -1.96
N ALA A 49 5.49 5.86 -2.15
CA ALA A 49 4.76 4.87 -1.38
C ALA A 49 5.55 4.50 -0.11
N THR A 50 4.88 4.48 1.04
CA THR A 50 5.45 4.09 2.32
C THR A 50 5.09 2.65 2.61
N VAL A 51 6.09 1.81 2.86
CA VAL A 51 5.87 0.42 3.22
C VAL A 51 5.66 0.33 4.73
N ILE A 52 4.55 -0.29 5.14
CA ILE A 52 4.23 -0.58 6.52
C ILE A 52 4.55 -2.05 6.77
N THR A 53 5.74 -2.31 7.33
CA THR A 53 6.08 -3.61 7.90
C THR A 53 5.55 -3.63 9.32
N GLY A 54 4.64 -4.54 9.65
CA GLY A 54 3.97 -4.58 10.95
C GLY A 54 4.94 -4.78 12.12
N GLU A 55 5.46 -3.69 12.67
CA GLU A 55 5.68 -3.58 14.11
C GLU A 55 4.38 -3.04 14.67
N ALA A 56 3.39 -3.92 14.83
CA ALA A 56 2.25 -3.59 15.68
C ALA A 56 2.84 -3.34 17.08
N GLY A 57 2.96 -2.06 17.43
CA GLY A 57 3.43 -1.61 18.73
C GLY A 57 2.71 -2.35 19.85
N THR A 58 3.51 -2.71 20.85
CA THR A 58 3.17 -3.42 22.08
C THR A 58 2.03 -2.81 22.88
#